data_AF-A0A6C0Q013-F1
#
_entry.id   AF-A0A6C0Q013-F1
#
_cell.length_a   1.000
_cell.length_b   1.000
_cell.length_c   1.000
_cell.angle_alpha   90.00
_cell.angle_beta   90.00
_cell.angle_gamma   90.00
#
_symmetry.space_group_name_H-M   'P 1'
#
loop_
_entity.id
_entity.type
_entity.pdbx_description
1 polymer ?
#
loop_
_entity_poly.entity_id
_entity_poly.type
_entity_poly.pdbx_seq_one_letter_code
_entity_poly.pdbx_strand_id
1 'polypeptide(L)' 'MPVLDPNPQNGQKKLLLMFGTIIGIMVVIAVIASIASP' A
#
# COMPACT_ATOMS: atom_id res chain seq x y z
N MET A 1 -0.26 26.53 14.44
CA MET A 1 0.08 25.49 13.44
C MET A 1 -1.21 24.92 12.87
N PRO A 2 -1.30 24.62 11.56
CA PRO A 2 -2.44 23.87 11.04
C PRO A 2 -2.45 22.50 11.72
N VAL A 3 -3.54 22.19 12.41
CA VAL A 3 -3.75 20.91 13.08
C VAL A 3 -4.33 19.92 12.08
N LEU A 4 -3.94 18.64 12.17
CA LEU A 4 -4.53 17.56 11.38
C LEU A 4 -6.03 17.45 11.71
N ASP A 5 -6.85 17.06 10.74
CA ASP A 5 -8.26 16.78 10.99
C ASP A 5 -8.37 15.67 12.07
N PRO A 6 -9.02 15.94 13.22
CA PRO A 6 -9.14 14.97 14.30
C PRO A 6 -10.01 13.75 13.94
N ASN A 7 -10.83 13.82 12.89
CA ASN A 7 -11.62 12.69 12.41
C ASN A 7 -11.54 12.54 10.88
N PRO A 8 -10.41 12.01 10.36
CA PRO A 8 -10.21 11.86 8.93
C PRO A 8 -11.24 10.88 8.34
N GLN A 9 -12.02 11.38 7.37
CA GLN A 9 -13.06 10.60 6.71
C GLN A 9 -12.48 9.38 5.99
N ASN A 10 -13.13 8.23 6.15
CA ASN A 10 -12.77 6.95 5.50
C ASN A 10 -11.34 6.45 5.76
N GLY A 11 -10.77 6.72 6.95
CA GLY A 11 -9.42 6.30 7.33
C GLY A 11 -9.16 4.80 7.11
N GLN A 12 -10.07 3.93 7.55
CA GLN A 12 -9.93 2.47 7.40
C GLN A 12 -9.80 2.02 5.94
N LYS A 13 -10.65 2.54 5.04
CA LYS A 13 -10.59 2.21 3.61
C LYS A 13 -9.29 2.70 2.99
N LYS A 14 -8.83 3.90 3.35
CA LYS A 14 -7.54 4.45 2.87
C LYS A 14 -6.37 3.60 3.35
N LEU A 15 -6.37 3.18 4.63
CA LEU A 15 -5.34 2.30 5.18
C LEU A 15 -5.33 0.92 4.50
N LEU A 16 -6.51 0.33 4.27
CA LEU A 16 -6.63 -0.94 3.55
C LEU A 16 -6.10 -0.85 2.12
N LEU A 17 -6.42 0.24 1.41
CA LEU A 17 -5.91 0.49 0.06
C LEU A 17 -4.38 0.64 0.06
N MET A 18 -3.83 1.40 1.01
CA MET A 18 -2.38 1.60 1.15
C MET A 18 -1.68 0.26 1.41
N PHE A 19 -2.20 -0.53 2.34
CA PHE A 19 -1.67 -1.85 2.68
C PHE A 19 -1.74 -2.82 1.49
N GLY A 20 -2.88 -2.89 0.81
CA GLY A 20 -3.05 -3.70 -0.39
C GLY A 20 -2.11 -3.28 -1.53
N THR A 21 -1.83 -1.98 -1.67
CA THR A 21 -0.88 -1.47 -2.66
C THR A 21 0.55 -1.93 -2.36
N ILE A 22 0.98 -1.84 -1.10
CA ILE A 22 2.32 -2.30 -0.69
C ILE A 22 2.47 -3.80 -0.97
N ILE A 23 1.48 -4.62 -0.58
CA ILE A 23 1.51 -6.06 -0.87
C ILE A 23 1.50 -6.32 -2.37
N GLY A 24 0.65 -5.62 -3.13
CA GLY A 24 0.56 -5.79 -4.58
C GLY A 24 1.91 -5.53 -5.27
N ILE A 25 2.60 -4.46 -4.88
CA ILE A 25 3.94 -4.15 -5.39
C ILE A 25 4.92 -5.29 -5.04
N MET A 26 4.92 -5.76 -3.79
CA MET A 26 5.79 -6.86 -3.37
C MET A 26 5.53 -8.15 -4.17
N VAL A 27 4.27 -8.48 -4.43
CA VAL A 27 3.88 -9.65 -5.25
C VAL A 27 4.36 -9.48 -6.69
N VAL A 28 4.15 -8.32 -7.30
CA VAL A 28 4.60 -8.05 -8.68
C VAL A 28 6.12 -8.19 -8.78
N ILE A 29 6.87 -7.62 -7.84
CA ILE A 29 8.33 -7.74 -7.80
C ILE A 29 8.73 -9.21 -7.64
N ALA A 30 8.09 -9.95 -6.72
CA ALA A 30 8.39 -11.36 -6.52
C ALA A 30 8.17 -12.19 -7.78
N VAL A 31 7.05 -11.98 -8.49
CA VAL A 31 6.74 -12.67 -9.75
C VAL A 31 7.79 -12.38 -10.82
N ILE A 32 8.15 -11.10 -10.99
CA ILE A 32 9.19 -10.71 -11.96
C ILE A 32 10.53 -11.35 -11.58
N ALA A 33 10.91 -11.29 -10.31
CA ALA A 33 12.15 -11.88 -9.82
C ALA A 33 12.22 -13.40 -10.03
N SER A 34 11.11 -14.12 -9.84
CA SER A 34 11.06 -15.57 -10.08
C SER A 34 11.22 -15.97 -11.55
N ILE A 35 10.88 -15.08 -12.49
CA ILE A 35 11.05 -15.34 -13.93
C ILE A 35 12.42 -14.85 -14.42
N ALA A 36 12.91 -13.74 -13.87
CA ALA A 36 14.17 -13.12 -14.27
C ALA A 36 15.40 -13.68 -13.53
N SER A 37 15.21 -14.50 -12.49
CA SER A 37 16.31 -15.20 -11.83
C SER A 37 16.97 -16.19 -12.80
N PRO A 38 18.31 -16.19 -12.91
CA PRO A 38 19.04 -17.07 -13.82
C PRO A 38 18.81 -18.56 -13.55
#